data_AF-A0A292YZ31-F1
#
_entry.id   AF-A0A292YZ31-F1
#
_cell.length_a   1.000
_cell.length_b   1.000
_cell.length_c   1.000
_cell.angle_alpha   90.00
_cell.angle_beta   90.00
_cell.angle_gamma   90.00
#
_symmetry.space_group_name_H-M   'P 1'
#
loop_
_entity.id
_entity.type
_entity.pdbx_description
1 polymer ?
#
loop_
_entity_poly.entity_id
_entity_poly.type
_entity_poly.pdbx_seq_one_letter_code
_entity_poly.pdbx_strand_id
1 'polypeptide(L)'
;MMSIDADHLATRLGETVRSTTGADVMGQLWPVLLRELAAGHPVTVEGLGRVSGRGVVEVRDGLGGLSDTEYDETGAVLGHRITLRETPHRFTVDGQALYTWCALDTLIFPTETSRLTSRKVPP
;
A
#
# COMPACT_ATOMS: atom_id res chain seq x y z
N MET A 1 13.83 22.25 5.88
CA MET A 1 12.48 21.67 5.99
C MET A 1 12.24 20.88 4.72
N MET A 2 12.65 19.60 4.71
CA MET A 2 12.50 18.72 3.56
C MET A 2 11.15 18.02 3.68
N SER A 3 10.19 18.42 2.85
CA SER A 3 9.00 17.62 2.60
C SER A 3 9.45 16.42 1.77
N ILE A 4 9.30 15.22 2.30
CA ILE A 4 9.49 14.01 1.52
C ILE A 4 8.23 13.84 0.67
N ASP A 5 8.42 13.82 -0.64
CA ASP A 5 7.36 13.69 -1.66
C ASP A 5 6.89 12.22 -1.75
N ALA A 6 5.65 11.96 -2.15
CA ALA A 6 5.08 10.60 -2.28
C ALA A 6 5.95 9.68 -3.15
N ASP A 7 6.64 10.28 -4.12
CA ASP A 7 7.63 9.66 -5.01
C ASP A 7 8.82 9.07 -4.26
N HIS A 8 9.28 9.74 -3.20
CA HIS A 8 10.42 9.30 -2.40
C HIS A 8 10.03 8.20 -1.39
N LEU A 9 8.79 8.23 -0.87
CA LEU A 9 8.21 7.11 -0.10
C LEU A 9 8.08 5.86 -0.98
N ALA A 10 7.56 6.02 -2.20
CA ALA A 10 7.45 4.94 -3.16
C ALA A 10 8.82 4.35 -3.55
N THR A 11 9.83 5.22 -3.68
CA THR A 11 11.20 4.80 -3.99
C THR A 11 11.79 3.98 -2.85
N ARG A 12 11.68 4.45 -1.60
CA ARG A 12 12.17 3.74 -0.40
C ARG A 12 11.46 2.41 -0.14
N LEU A 13 10.14 2.38 -0.36
CA LEU A 13 9.36 1.15 -0.31
C LEU A 13 9.82 0.20 -1.43
N GLY A 14 9.91 0.67 -2.66
CA GLY A 14 10.40 -0.11 -3.79
C GLY A 14 11.82 -0.66 -3.60
N GLU A 15 12.70 0.06 -2.91
CA GLU A 15 14.05 -0.40 -2.56
C GLU A 15 14.04 -1.51 -1.50
N THR A 16 13.27 -1.32 -0.42
CA THR A 16 13.17 -2.27 0.70
C THR A 16 12.49 -3.58 0.26
N VAL A 17 11.49 -3.48 -0.62
CA VAL A 17 10.79 -4.64 -1.18
C VAL A 17 11.67 -5.39 -2.17
N ARG A 18 12.42 -4.71 -3.05
CA ARG A 18 13.35 -5.38 -3.99
C ARG A 18 14.42 -6.19 -3.28
N SER A 19 14.81 -5.81 -2.07
CA SER A 19 15.80 -6.57 -1.30
C SER A 19 15.21 -7.77 -0.56
N THR A 20 13.87 -7.86 -0.43
CA THR A 20 13.18 -8.90 0.35
C THR A 20 12.32 -9.85 -0.47
N THR A 21 11.83 -9.45 -1.65
CA THR A 21 11.01 -10.28 -2.54
C THR A 21 11.75 -10.54 -3.84
N GLY A 22 11.85 -11.82 -4.23
CA GLY A 22 12.48 -12.23 -5.48
C GLY A 22 11.86 -11.56 -6.71
N ALA A 23 12.52 -11.69 -7.86
CA ALA A 23 12.14 -11.07 -9.13
C ALA A 23 10.84 -11.62 -9.76
N ASP A 24 9.89 -12.10 -8.97
CA ASP A 24 8.59 -12.52 -9.46
C ASP A 24 7.64 -11.33 -9.62
N VAL A 25 6.55 -11.56 -10.34
CA VAL A 25 5.55 -10.53 -10.66
C VAL A 25 4.94 -9.92 -9.39
N MET A 26 4.76 -10.74 -8.34
CA MET A 26 4.30 -10.33 -7.02
C MET A 26 5.18 -9.23 -6.41
N GLY A 27 6.49 -9.52 -6.26
CA GLY A 27 7.44 -8.61 -5.63
C GLY A 27 7.61 -7.29 -6.39
N GLN A 28 7.33 -7.29 -7.69
CA GLN A 28 7.40 -6.09 -8.53
C GLN A 28 6.10 -5.27 -8.51
N LEU A 29 4.94 -5.91 -8.28
CA LEU A 29 3.65 -5.23 -8.19
C LEU A 29 3.38 -4.62 -6.82
N TRP A 30 3.83 -5.28 -5.75
CA TRP A 30 3.53 -4.87 -4.39
C TRP A 30 3.95 -3.42 -4.06
N PRO A 31 5.15 -2.92 -4.43
CA PRO A 31 5.52 -1.53 -4.18
C PRO A 31 4.65 -0.51 -4.93
N VAL A 32 4.24 -0.85 -6.15
CA VAL A 32 3.39 -0.01 -6.98
C VAL A 32 2.00 0.10 -6.35
N LEU A 33 1.44 -1.04 -5.92
CA LEU A 33 0.17 -1.10 -5.21
C LEU A 33 0.21 -0.24 -3.92
N LEU A 34 1.26 -0.37 -3.12
CA LEU A 34 1.39 0.40 -1.88
C LEU A 34 1.47 1.91 -2.12
N ARG A 35 2.16 2.35 -3.18
CA ARG A 35 2.22 3.76 -3.57
C ARG A 35 0.84 4.30 -3.91
N GLU A 36 0.09 3.59 -4.74
CA GLU A 36 -1.25 4.02 -5.17
C GLU A 36 -2.22 4.06 -3.98
N LEU A 37 -2.17 3.06 -3.09
CA LEU A 37 -2.94 3.07 -1.84
C LEU A 37 -2.53 4.23 -0.92
N ALA A 38 -1.22 4.55 -0.85
CA ALA A 38 -0.74 5.68 -0.05
C ALA A 38 -1.22 7.04 -0.58
N ALA A 39 -1.52 7.14 -1.88
CA ALA A 39 -2.17 8.31 -2.45
C ALA A 39 -3.66 8.43 -2.05
N GLY A 40 -4.24 7.37 -1.47
CA GLY A 40 -5.60 7.36 -0.93
C GLY A 40 -6.68 6.90 -1.90
N HIS A 41 -6.32 6.24 -3.00
CA HIS A 41 -7.27 5.84 -4.04
C HIS A 41 -7.39 4.31 -4.13
N PRO A 42 -8.62 3.76 -4.28
CA PRO A 42 -8.81 2.37 -4.65
C PRO A 42 -8.07 2.05 -5.96
N VAL A 43 -7.44 0.88 -6.03
CA VAL A 43 -6.58 0.51 -7.15
C VAL A 43 -7.25 -0.58 -7.97
N THR A 44 -7.69 -0.26 -9.18
CA THR A 44 -8.22 -1.25 -10.13
C THR A 44 -7.11 -2.10 -10.73
N VAL A 45 -7.42 -3.32 -11.18
CA VAL A 45 -6.46 -4.18 -11.87
C VAL A 45 -5.93 -3.51 -13.14
N GLU A 46 -6.81 -2.86 -13.90
CA GLU A 46 -6.47 -2.11 -15.11
C GLU A 46 -5.63 -0.86 -14.78
N GLY A 47 -5.94 -0.18 -13.68
CA GLY A 47 -5.16 0.92 -13.14
C GLY A 47 -3.74 0.49 -12.81
N LEU A 48 -3.61 -0.58 -12.03
CA LEU A 48 -2.34 -1.16 -11.61
C LEU A 48 -1.53 -1.65 -12.81
N GLY A 49 -2.17 -2.27 -13.82
CA GLY A 49 -1.52 -2.65 -15.07
C GLY A 49 -0.98 -1.45 -15.84
N ARG A 50 -1.74 -0.36 -15.94
CA ARG A 50 -1.29 0.86 -16.61
C ARG A 50 -0.07 1.47 -15.94
N VAL A 51 -0.08 1.61 -14.62
CA VAL A 51 1.04 2.25 -13.88
C VAL A 51 2.26 1.35 -13.77
N SER A 52 2.09 0.03 -13.76
CA SER A 52 3.20 -0.95 -13.74
C SER A 52 3.71 -1.33 -15.12
N GLY A 53 3.03 -0.93 -16.20
CA GLY A 53 3.35 -1.31 -17.57
C GLY A 53 3.07 -2.78 -17.90
N ARG A 54 2.18 -3.44 -17.14
CA ARG A 54 1.88 -4.87 -17.23
C ARG A 54 0.50 -5.16 -17.82
N GLY A 55 0.36 -6.38 -18.34
CA GLY A 55 -0.92 -6.90 -18.82
C GLY A 55 -1.88 -7.21 -17.66
N VAL A 56 -3.19 -7.05 -17.90
CA VAL A 56 -4.25 -7.31 -16.90
C VAL A 56 -4.18 -8.72 -16.32
N VAL A 57 -3.88 -9.74 -17.14
CA VAL A 57 -3.75 -11.14 -16.68
C VAL A 57 -2.58 -11.29 -15.71
N GLU A 58 -1.42 -10.74 -16.07
CA GLU A 58 -0.22 -10.76 -15.23
C GLU A 58 -0.45 -10.04 -13.90
N VAL A 59 -1.19 -8.94 -13.90
CA VAL A 59 -1.57 -8.23 -12.68
C VAL A 59 -2.52 -9.06 -11.82
N ARG A 60 -3.53 -9.71 -12.41
CA ARG A 60 -4.45 -10.58 -11.65
C ARG A 60 -3.72 -11.75 -11.02
N ASP A 61 -2.90 -12.44 -11.79
CA ASP A 61 -2.08 -13.54 -11.29
C ASP A 61 -1.17 -13.03 -10.18
N GLY A 62 -0.57 -11.85 -10.41
CA GLY A 62 0.21 -10.97 -9.53
C GLY A 62 -0.47 -10.49 -8.25
N LEU A 63 -1.80 -10.46 -8.19
CA LEU A 63 -2.55 -10.13 -6.97
C LEU A 63 -3.04 -11.41 -6.27
N GLY A 64 -3.21 -12.51 -7.01
CA GLY A 64 -3.66 -13.80 -6.47
C GLY A 64 -2.70 -14.44 -5.46
N GLY A 65 -1.42 -14.06 -5.49
CA GLY A 65 -0.43 -14.48 -4.49
C GLY A 65 -0.39 -13.60 -3.23
N LEU A 66 -1.12 -12.47 -3.22
CA LEU A 66 -1.26 -11.59 -2.06
C LEU A 66 -2.54 -11.95 -1.29
N SER A 67 -2.49 -13.03 -0.50
CA SER A 67 -3.66 -13.62 0.18
C SER A 67 -4.44 -12.65 1.07
N ASP A 68 -3.75 -11.67 1.65
CA ASP A 68 -4.34 -10.71 2.57
C ASP A 68 -4.77 -9.43 1.83
N THR A 69 -5.18 -9.52 0.55
CA THR A 69 -5.62 -8.33 -0.21
C THR A 69 -7.11 -8.09 0.01
N GLU A 70 -7.45 -6.86 0.38
CA GLU A 70 -8.80 -6.37 0.56
C GLU A 70 -9.31 -5.72 -0.71
N TYR A 71 -10.53 -6.08 -1.11
CA TYR A 71 -11.19 -5.57 -2.31
C TYR A 71 -12.52 -4.89 -1.98
N ASP A 72 -12.93 -3.96 -2.83
CA ASP A 72 -14.29 -3.43 -2.88
C ASP A 72 -15.23 -4.34 -3.69
N GLU A 73 -16.50 -3.95 -3.79
CA GLU A 73 -17.54 -4.70 -4.52
C GLU A 73 -17.28 -4.79 -6.03
N THR A 74 -16.46 -3.89 -6.58
CA THR A 74 -16.10 -3.86 -8.00
C THR A 74 -14.84 -4.68 -8.29
N GLY A 75 -14.15 -5.15 -7.25
CA GLY A 75 -12.87 -5.84 -7.35
C GLY A 75 -11.66 -4.92 -7.40
N ALA A 76 -11.80 -3.64 -7.05
CA ALA A 76 -10.66 -2.75 -6.85
C ALA A 76 -10.01 -3.03 -5.49
N VAL A 77 -8.69 -2.98 -5.43
CA VAL A 77 -7.93 -3.18 -4.21
C VAL A 77 -8.08 -1.95 -3.31
N LEU A 78 -8.54 -2.19 -2.08
CA LEU A 78 -8.65 -1.19 -1.01
C LEU A 78 -7.53 -1.29 0.02
N GLY A 79 -6.86 -2.45 0.10
CA GLY A 79 -5.80 -2.60 1.08
C GLY A 79 -4.96 -3.86 0.93
N HIS A 80 -3.70 -3.74 1.28
CA HIS A 80 -2.79 -4.84 1.57
C HIS A 80 -1.72 -4.34 2.54
N ARG A 81 -1.79 -4.77 3.82
CA ARG A 81 -1.06 -4.21 4.98
C ARG A 81 -1.43 -2.77 5.34
N ILE A 82 -1.45 -1.87 4.34
CA ILE A 82 -2.09 -0.55 4.36
C ILE A 82 -3.50 -0.71 3.79
N THR A 83 -4.50 -0.08 4.37
CA THR A 83 -5.88 -0.08 3.87
C THR A 83 -6.49 1.31 3.92
N LEU A 84 -7.41 1.56 2.98
CA LEU A 84 -8.28 2.72 2.95
C LEU A 84 -9.49 2.57 3.88
N ARG A 85 -9.79 1.35 4.36
CA ARG A 85 -10.85 1.11 5.34
C ARG A 85 -10.37 1.52 6.72
N GLU A 86 -11.24 2.19 7.49
CA GLU A 86 -10.87 2.65 8.81
C GLU A 86 -10.49 1.49 9.73
N THR A 87 -9.31 1.59 10.32
CA THR A 87 -8.86 0.72 11.40
C THR A 87 -8.46 1.58 12.61
N PRO A 88 -8.22 0.95 13.77
CA PRO A 88 -7.79 1.68 14.96
C PRO A 88 -6.36 2.22 14.83
N HIS A 89 -5.58 1.72 13.87
CA HIS A 89 -4.20 2.09 13.61
C HIS A 89 -4.15 3.07 12.44
N ARG A 90 -4.41 4.36 12.73
CA ARG A 90 -4.44 5.42 11.74
C ARG A 90 -3.10 6.13 11.64
N PHE A 91 -2.69 6.44 10.43
CA PHE A 91 -1.55 7.29 10.13
C PHE A 91 -1.91 8.29 9.03
N THR A 92 -0.99 9.21 8.73
CA THR A 92 -1.22 10.24 7.72
C THR A 92 0.03 10.40 6.87
N VAL A 93 -0.16 10.37 5.55
CA VAL A 93 0.86 10.58 4.51
C VAL A 93 0.38 11.72 3.64
N ASP A 94 1.16 12.80 3.52
CA ASP A 94 0.80 13.98 2.70
C ASP A 94 -0.62 14.53 2.95
N GLY A 95 -1.08 14.48 4.21
CA GLY A 95 -2.42 14.90 4.61
C GLY A 95 -3.53 13.87 4.40
N GLN A 96 -3.25 12.75 3.72
CA GLN A 96 -4.18 11.65 3.49
C GLN A 96 -4.27 10.73 4.71
N ALA A 97 -5.50 10.40 5.12
CA ALA A 97 -5.75 9.44 6.18
C ALA A 97 -5.60 8.01 5.67
N LEU A 98 -4.72 7.23 6.28
CA LEU A 98 -4.50 5.82 5.95
C LEU A 98 -4.52 4.97 7.21
N TYR A 99 -4.71 3.66 7.02
CA TYR A 99 -4.91 2.72 8.11
C TYR A 99 -4.08 1.46 7.91
N THR A 100 -3.74 0.75 8.99
CA THR A 100 -3.08 -0.57 8.93
C THR A 100 -3.82 -1.61 9.77
N TRP A 101 -3.59 -2.90 9.51
CA TRP A 101 -4.23 -3.97 10.28
C TRP A 101 -3.50 -4.32 11.58
N CYS A 102 -2.23 -3.95 11.72
CA CYS A 102 -1.46 -4.16 12.94
C CYS A 102 -0.63 -2.92 13.32
N ALA A 103 -0.41 -2.74 14.62
CA ALA A 103 0.49 -1.71 15.17
C ALA A 103 1.97 -1.88 14.76
N LEU A 104 2.37 -3.06 14.28
CA LEU A 104 3.71 -3.29 13.75
C LEU A 104 3.86 -2.70 12.34
N ASP A 105 2.80 -2.72 11.54
CA ASP A 105 2.83 -2.20 10.16
C ASP A 105 3.12 -0.70 10.12
N THR A 106 2.58 0.05 11.09
CA THR A 106 2.85 1.49 11.18
C THR A 106 4.32 1.82 11.46
N LEU A 107 5.11 0.86 11.96
CA LEU A 107 6.55 1.03 12.20
C LEU A 107 7.40 0.66 10.98
N ILE A 108 6.89 -0.20 10.09
CA ILE A 108 7.59 -0.65 8.88
C ILE A 108 7.50 0.41 7.77
N PHE A 109 6.42 1.22 7.73
CA PHE A 109 6.27 2.35 6.80
C PHE A 109 6.94 3.61 7.37
N PRO A 110 8.20 3.92 7.01
CA PRO A 110 8.91 5.03 7.61
C PRO A 110 8.29 6.32 7.10
N THR A 111 7.73 7.08 8.03
CA THR A 111 7.00 8.29 7.73
C THR A 111 7.62 9.41 8.54
N GLU A 112 8.65 10.04 7.98
CA GLU A 112 9.40 11.14 8.60
C GLU A 112 8.50 12.35 8.98
N THR A 113 7.26 12.40 8.49
CA THR A 113 6.26 13.45 8.77
C THR A 113 4.93 12.94 9.32
N SER A 114 4.74 11.63 9.56
CA SER A 114 3.43 11.14 9.99
C SER A 114 3.14 11.48 11.45
N ARG A 115 1.87 11.80 11.70
CA ARG A 115 1.29 11.74 13.05
C ARG A 115 0.59 10.39 13.18
N LEU A 116 1.18 9.47 13.93
CA LEU A 116 0.60 8.17 14.25
C LEU A 116 -0.43 8.32 15.37
N THR A 117 -1.63 7.79 15.17
CA THR A 117 -2.66 7.71 16.20
C THR A 117 -3.23 6.30 16.23
N SER A 118 -3.01 5.58 17.33
CA SER A 118 -3.62 4.27 17.56
C SER A 118 -4.68 4.41 18.65
N ARG A 119 -5.91 3.98 18.38
CA ARG A 119 -6.99 3.93 19.38
C ARG A 119 -7.22 2.49 19.83
N LYS A 120 -7.50 2.29 21.13
CA LYS A 120 -7.98 1.00 21.64
C LYS A 120 -9.43 0.80 21.20
N VAL A 121 -9.74 -0.25 20.45
CA VAL A 121 -11.14 -0.63 20.16
C VAL A 121 -11.72 -1.24 21.43
N PRO A 122 -12.85 -0.72 21.95
CA PRO A 122 -13.56 -1.40 23.03
C PRO A 122 -14.10 -2.76 22.52
N PRO A 123 -14.15 -3.79 23.38
CA PRO A 123 -14.64 -5.12 23.01
C PRO A 123 -16.11 -5.09 22.54
#